data_AF-A0A9D6NLS6-F1
#
_entry.id   AF-A0A9D6NLS6-F1
#
_cell.length_a   1.000
_cell.length_b   1.000
_cell.length_c   1.000
_cell.angle_alpha   90.00
_cell.angle_beta   90.00
_cell.angle_gamma   90.00
#
_symmetry.space_group_name_H-M   'P 1'
#
loop_
_entity.id
_entity.type
_entity.pdbx_description
1 polymer ?
#
loop_
_entity_poly.entity_id
_entity_poly.type
_entity_poly.pdbx_seq_one_letter_code
_entity_poly.pdbx_strand_id
1 'polypeptide(L)'
;MAGREIDWPGKSGKKYHYWIYDLGTKHDPVPANYVFTKETEQGTFRPIYIGQTSDISERFDNHHKWLCIVKNGATHVCTHKSSVDEKARLAEEGDLIKNYNPVCND
;
A
#
# COMPACT_ATOMS: atom_id res chain seq x y z
N MET A 1 -19.50 -2.80 4.55
CA MET A 1 -18.98 -2.57 5.90
C MET A 1 -17.95 -1.47 5.78
N ALA A 2 -18.06 -0.39 6.56
CA ALA A 2 -17.14 0.75 6.46
C ALA A 2 -15.73 0.27 6.80
N GLY A 3 -14.83 0.31 5.80
CA GLY A 3 -13.44 -0.16 5.96
C GLY A 3 -12.69 0.73 6.93
N ARG A 4 -11.72 0.18 7.65
CA ARG A 4 -10.81 0.99 8.48
C ARG A 4 -10.00 1.90 7.55
N GLU A 5 -9.71 3.11 7.98
CA GLU A 5 -8.98 4.11 7.20
C GLU A 5 -7.66 4.48 7.89
N ILE A 6 -6.67 4.93 7.12
CA ILE A 6 -5.39 5.42 7.62
C ILE A 6 -4.83 6.51 6.70
N ASP A 7 -4.26 7.55 7.31
CA ASP A 7 -3.52 8.59 6.58
C ASP A 7 -2.01 8.34 6.70
N TRP A 8 -1.36 8.13 5.56
CA TRP A 8 0.10 8.00 5.48
C TRP A 8 0.73 9.35 5.15
N PRO A 9 1.51 9.98 6.07
CA PRO A 9 2.35 11.12 5.71
C PRO A 9 3.51 10.70 4.80
N GLY A 10 3.66 11.39 3.67
CA GLY A 10 4.84 11.34 2.84
C GLY A 10 5.97 12.24 3.36
N LYS A 11 7.16 12.09 2.78
CA LYS A 11 8.35 12.85 3.17
C LYS A 11 8.17 14.35 2.94
N SER A 12 7.36 14.72 1.96
CA SER A 12 6.97 16.09 1.62
C SER A 12 6.05 16.76 2.66
N GLY A 13 5.50 16.01 3.61
CA GLY A 13 4.49 16.47 4.55
C GLY A 13 3.04 16.36 4.03
N LYS A 14 2.84 15.97 2.77
CA LYS A 14 1.52 15.59 2.27
C LYS A 14 1.02 14.33 2.98
N LYS A 15 -0.29 14.26 3.23
CA LYS A 15 -0.95 13.08 3.75
C LYS A 15 -1.75 12.42 2.65
N TYR A 16 -1.63 11.11 2.54
CA TYR A 16 -2.35 10.31 1.56
C TYR A 16 -3.30 9.38 2.30
N HIS A 17 -4.57 9.43 1.94
CA HIS A 17 -5.65 8.71 2.62
C HIS A 17 -5.83 7.31 2.04
N TYR A 18 -5.90 6.28 2.88
CA TYR A 18 -5.97 4.89 2.44
C TYR A 18 -7.06 4.12 3.17
N TRP A 19 -7.65 3.16 2.46
CA TRP A 19 -8.56 2.17 3.00
C TRP A 19 -7.80 0.89 3.34
N ILE A 20 -8.03 0.33 4.52
CA ILE A 20 -7.38 -0.89 5.02
C ILE A 20 -8.26 -2.10 4.72
N TYR A 21 -7.66 -3.12 4.14
CA TYR A 21 -8.29 -4.38 3.80
C TYR A 21 -7.46 -5.57 4.27
N ASP A 22 -8.12 -6.68 4.55
CA ASP A 22 -7.45 -7.96 4.79
C ASP A 22 -6.73 -8.42 3.51
N LEU A 23 -5.64 -9.16 3.66
CA LEU A 23 -4.96 -9.77 2.51
C LEU A 23 -5.91 -10.70 1.75
N GLY A 24 -5.86 -10.63 0.41
CA GLY A 24 -6.74 -11.41 -0.46
C GLY A 24 -8.13 -10.81 -0.69
N THR A 25 -8.40 -9.62 -0.12
CA THR A 25 -9.59 -8.85 -0.49
C THR A 25 -9.61 -8.57 -1.98
N LYS A 26 -10.77 -8.76 -2.63
CA LYS A 26 -10.95 -8.46 -4.04
C LYS A 26 -11.22 -6.97 -4.22
N HIS A 27 -10.60 -6.37 -5.22
CA HIS A 27 -10.79 -4.97 -5.60
C HIS A 27 -11.32 -4.84 -7.03
N ASP A 28 -11.88 -3.67 -7.34
CA ASP A 28 -12.24 -3.30 -8.70
C ASP A 28 -10.97 -3.03 -9.53
N PRO A 29 -10.98 -3.25 -10.86
CA PRO A 29 -9.83 -3.04 -11.73
C PRO A 29 -9.61 -1.54 -11.99
N VAL A 30 -9.00 -0.85 -11.02
CA VAL A 30 -8.73 0.59 -11.10
C VAL A 30 -7.28 0.91 -10.74
N PRO A 31 -6.73 2.03 -11.24
CA PRO A 31 -5.41 2.49 -10.84
C PRO A 31 -5.37 2.83 -9.35
N ALA A 32 -4.29 2.44 -8.68
CA ALA A 32 -4.15 2.65 -7.25
C ALA A 32 -2.69 2.69 -6.81
N ASN A 33 -2.47 3.37 -5.68
CA ASN A 33 -1.32 3.13 -4.83
C ASN A 33 -1.73 2.17 -3.71
N TYR A 34 -0.79 1.34 -3.25
CA TYR A 34 -1.06 0.38 -2.19
C TYR A 34 0.15 0.21 -1.26
N VAL A 35 -0.15 -0.18 -0.03
CA VAL A 35 0.84 -0.44 1.01
C VAL A 35 0.54 -1.79 1.66
N PHE A 36 1.45 -2.74 1.53
CA PHE A 36 1.41 -3.93 2.38
C PHE A 36 1.89 -3.56 3.77
N THR A 37 1.11 -3.92 4.78
CA THR A 37 1.39 -3.54 6.16
C THR A 37 1.30 -4.71 7.11
N LYS A 38 2.07 -4.62 8.19
CA LYS A 38 1.89 -5.43 9.39
C LYS A 38 1.23 -4.59 10.47
N GLU A 39 0.10 -5.06 10.98
CA GLU A 39 -0.49 -4.51 12.20
C GLU A 39 0.35 -5.00 13.38
N THR A 40 1.07 -4.09 14.03
CA THR A 40 1.96 -4.42 15.17
C THR A 40 1.21 -4.34 16.50
N GLU A 41 0.23 -3.46 16.57
CA GLU A 41 -0.70 -3.26 17.67
C GLU A 41 -2.05 -2.88 17.07
N GLN A 42 -3.15 -3.01 17.81
CA GLN A 42 -4.48 -2.68 17.30
C GLN A 42 -4.53 -1.22 16.80
N GLY A 43 -4.70 -1.02 15.49
CA GLY A 43 -4.71 0.32 14.87
C GLY A 43 -3.35 0.84 14.40
N THR A 44 -2.26 0.16 14.73
CA THR A 44 -0.90 0.58 14.38
C THR A 44 -0.34 -0.29 13.27
N PHE A 45 -0.12 0.33 12.11
CA PHE A 45 0.37 -0.36 10.92
C PHE A 45 1.80 0.08 10.57
N ARG A 46 2.64 -0.90 10.26
CA ARG A 46 3.98 -0.68 9.74
C ARG A 46 4.04 -1.02 8.25
N PRO A 47 4.45 -0.10 7.37
CA PRO A 47 4.70 -0.39 5.96
C PRO A 47 5.80 -1.43 5.77
N ILE A 48 5.53 -2.43 4.94
CA ILE A 48 6.48 -3.47 4.51
C ILE A 48 6.89 -3.25 3.06
N TYR A 49 5.90 -2.92 2.23
CA TYR A 49 6.08 -2.62 0.82
C TYR A 49 5.09 -1.53 0.40
N ILE A 50 5.51 -0.63 -0.48
CA ILE A 50 4.71 0.43 -1.07
C ILE A 50 4.85 0.30 -2.59
N GLY A 51 3.74 0.35 -3.30
CA GLY A 51 3.70 0.19 -4.75
C GLY A 51 2.60 1.01 -5.41
N GLN A 52 2.61 1.01 -6.74
CA GLN A 52 1.50 1.48 -7.58
C GLN A 52 1.14 0.44 -8.64
N THR A 53 -0.08 0.53 -9.15
CA THR A 53 -0.57 -0.30 -10.26
C THR A 53 -1.60 0.48 -11.08
N SER A 54 -1.75 0.11 -12.36
CA SER A 54 -2.89 0.53 -13.19
C SER A 54 -4.15 -0.29 -12.92
N ASP A 55 -4.03 -1.45 -12.28
CA ASP A 55 -5.12 -2.35 -11.94
C ASP A 55 -4.86 -3.02 -10.57
N ILE A 56 -5.63 -2.62 -9.57
CA ILE A 56 -5.54 -3.15 -8.19
C ILE A 56 -6.34 -4.45 -7.97
N SER A 57 -7.10 -4.89 -8.97
CA SER A 57 -7.79 -6.19 -8.93
C SER A 57 -6.83 -7.35 -9.23
N GLU A 58 -5.69 -7.06 -9.87
CA GLU A 58 -4.66 -8.05 -10.12
C GLU A 58 -4.20 -8.70 -8.82
N ARG A 59 -4.25 -10.03 -8.78
CA ARG A 59 -3.93 -10.77 -7.57
C ARG A 59 -2.46 -10.61 -7.23
N PHE A 60 -2.21 -10.14 -6.01
CA PHE A 60 -0.88 -10.06 -5.42
C PHE A 60 -0.22 -11.44 -5.16
N ASP A 61 -0.93 -12.53 -5.42
CA ASP A 61 -0.43 -13.91 -5.32
C ASP A 61 0.83 -14.14 -6.17
N ASN A 62 1.00 -13.39 -7.27
CA ASN A 62 2.20 -13.40 -8.12
C ASN A 62 3.02 -12.10 -8.02
N HIS A 63 2.91 -11.38 -6.91
CA HIS A 63 3.66 -10.15 -6.71
C HIS A 63 5.16 -10.47 -6.63
N HIS A 64 5.99 -9.75 -7.39
CA HIS A 64 7.43 -10.00 -7.47
C HIS A 64 8.16 -9.91 -6.10
N LYS A 65 7.60 -9.17 -5.13
CA LYS A 65 8.08 -9.11 -3.73
C LYS A 65 7.30 -9.99 -2.75
N TRP A 66 6.39 -10.85 -3.21
CA TRP A 66 5.47 -11.60 -2.34
C TRP A 66 6.21 -12.40 -1.26
N LEU A 67 7.31 -13.07 -1.62
CA LEU A 67 8.14 -13.79 -0.65
C LEU A 67 8.69 -12.87 0.46
N CYS A 68 9.14 -11.66 0.12
CA CYS A 68 9.59 -10.68 1.10
C CYS A 68 8.43 -10.20 1.99
N ILE A 69 7.27 -9.90 1.38
CA ILE A 69 6.08 -9.39 2.05
C ILE A 69 5.57 -10.40 3.10
N VAL A 70 5.43 -11.67 2.71
CA VAL A 70 4.98 -12.75 3.60
C VAL A 70 6.02 -13.02 4.68
N LYS A 71 7.32 -13.07 4.33
CA LYS A 71 8.41 -13.28 5.31
C LYS A 71 8.44 -12.18 6.38
N ASN A 72 8.10 -10.96 6.03
CA ASN A 72 8.02 -9.83 6.96
C ASN A 72 6.67 -9.74 7.70
N GLY A 73 5.75 -10.68 7.45
CA GLY A 73 4.52 -10.84 8.21
C GLY A 73 3.47 -9.79 7.89
N ALA A 74 3.29 -9.45 6.62
CA ALA A 74 2.16 -8.61 6.22
C ALA A 74 0.83 -9.24 6.64
N THR A 75 -0.08 -8.39 7.07
CA THR A 75 -1.40 -8.75 7.61
C THR A 75 -2.53 -8.09 6.84
N HIS A 76 -2.27 -6.91 6.29
CA HIS A 76 -3.26 -6.08 5.62
C HIS A 76 -2.66 -5.45 4.37
N VAL A 77 -3.53 -5.01 3.47
CA VAL A 77 -3.21 -4.12 2.37
C VAL A 77 -4.00 -2.83 2.53
N CYS A 78 -3.29 -1.71 2.57
CA CYS A 78 -3.90 -0.40 2.49
C CYS A 78 -3.96 -0.01 1.00
N THR A 79 -5.09 0.45 0.49
CA THR A 79 -5.20 0.91 -0.90
C THR A 79 -5.73 2.33 -0.97
N HIS A 80 -5.13 3.13 -1.86
CA HIS A 80 -5.62 4.42 -2.30
C HIS A 80 -5.97 4.29 -3.78
N LYS A 81 -7.26 4.22 -4.10
CA LYS A 81 -7.73 4.31 -5.50
C LYS A 81 -7.36 5.71 -5.99
N SER A 82 -6.36 5.80 -6.85
CA SER A 82 -5.60 7.03 -7.12
C SER A 82 -5.87 7.57 -8.53
N SER A 83 -5.12 8.58 -8.91
CA SER A 83 -5.15 9.20 -10.23
C SER A 83 -4.94 8.17 -11.35
N VAL A 84 -5.61 8.39 -12.47
CA VAL A 84 -5.32 7.69 -13.74
C VAL A 84 -3.90 8.00 -14.23
N ASP A 85 -3.35 9.15 -13.85
CA ASP A 85 -1.98 9.55 -14.18
C ASP A 85 -0.96 8.74 -13.36
N GLU A 86 -0.19 7.90 -14.05
CA GLU A 86 0.89 7.11 -13.46
C GLU A 86 1.96 7.99 -12.80
N LYS A 87 2.25 9.16 -13.36
CA LYS A 87 3.26 10.05 -12.79
C LYS A 87 2.86 10.54 -11.40
N ALA A 88 1.56 10.80 -11.19
CA ALA A 88 1.04 11.15 -9.88
C ALA A 88 1.18 9.99 -8.89
N ARG A 89 0.87 8.75 -9.32
CA ARG A 89 1.02 7.56 -8.47
C ARG A 89 2.48 7.27 -8.11
N LEU A 90 3.41 7.40 -9.06
CA LEU A 90 4.85 7.24 -8.82
C LEU A 90 5.40 8.33 -7.89
N ALA A 91 4.88 9.57 -7.99
CA ALA A 91 5.27 10.64 -7.09
C ALA A 91 4.82 10.38 -5.65
N GLU A 92 3.59 9.90 -5.46
CA GLU A 92 3.09 9.47 -4.15
C GLU A 92 3.89 8.29 -3.58
N GLU A 93 4.07 7.23 -4.37
CA GLU A 93 4.87 6.05 -4.00
C GLU A 93 6.27 6.47 -3.53
N GLY A 94 6.97 7.27 -4.34
CA GLY A 94 8.32 7.74 -3.99
C GLY A 94 8.35 8.63 -2.75
N ASP A 95 7.31 9.44 -2.51
CA ASP A 95 7.20 10.29 -1.33
C ASP A 95 7.00 9.48 -0.05
N LEU A 96 6.20 8.41 -0.13
CA LEU A 96 5.97 7.49 0.98
C LEU A 96 7.20 6.61 1.24
N ILE A 97 7.82 6.04 0.20
CA ILE A 97 9.05 5.23 0.33
C ILE A 97 10.16 6.03 1.01
N LYS A 98 10.37 7.29 0.61
CA LYS A 98 11.37 8.18 1.23
C LYS A 98 11.08 8.50 2.70
N ASN A 99 9.83 8.41 3.13
CA ASN A 99 9.46 8.63 4.52
C ASN A 99 9.63 7.37 5.39
N TYR A 100 9.19 6.23 4.87
CA TYR A 100 9.07 4.99 5.66
C TYR A 100 10.22 4.00 5.47
N ASN A 101 10.96 4.10 4.37
CA ASN A 101 12.00 3.15 3.97
C ASN A 101 11.58 1.67 4.17
N PRO A 102 10.52 1.20 3.49
CA PRO A 102 9.97 -0.14 3.72
C PRO A 102 10.97 -1.23 3.36
N VAL A 103 11.00 -2.30 4.17
CA VAL A 103 12.00 -3.37 4.08
C VAL A 103 12.00 -4.13 2.75
N CYS A 104 10.88 -4.13 2.01
CA CYS A 104 10.76 -4.83 0.73
C CYS A 104 10.80 -3.90 -0.49
N ASN A 105 11.08 -2.60 -0.31
CA ASN A 105 11.35 -1.65 -1.38
C ASN A 105 12.87 -1.47 -1.51
N ASP A 106 13.49 -2.29 -2.36
CA ASP A 106 14.93 -2.31 -2.66
C ASP A 106 15.35 -1.17 -3.61
#